data_AF-A0A178X8U1-F1
#
_entry.id   AF-A0A178X8U1-F1
#
_cell.length_a   1.000
_cell.length_b   1.000
_cell.length_c   1.000
_cell.angle_alpha   90.00
_cell.angle_beta   90.00
_cell.angle_gamma   90.00
#
_symmetry.space_group_name_H-M   'P 1'
#
loop_
_entity.id
_entity.type
_entity.pdbx_description
1 polymer ?
#
loop_
_entity_poly.entity_id
_entity_poly.type
_entity_poly.pdbx_seq_one_letter_code
_entity_poly.pdbx_strand_id
1 'polypeptide(L)'
;MALRLLYLIFLRLVGLLVSLGRSSASKDVELLVLRHEVAVLRRGNPKPRLDWADRTVIAALVRLLPKTLRTHRLVTPATILRWHRRLVAAKWTYPHRAGRPPVDEAITGLVERMATENHHWGNKRIQGELLKLGHRVGASTIRRILKRARVPPAPDRRTDTSWRRFLRTQAATMLACDFFHVDCAFTLKRIYVFFVLEVGSRYVHVLGMTTNPDGGGGGLRSRSATW
;
A
#
# COMPACT_ATOMS: atom_id res chain seq x y z
N MET A 1 17.41 48.82 -6.42
CA MET A 1 16.47 48.64 -7.56
C MET A 1 17.14 48.84 -8.92
N ALA A 2 17.96 49.89 -9.12
CA ALA A 2 18.64 50.16 -10.40
C ALA A 2 19.60 49.04 -10.89
N LEU A 3 20.38 48.42 -9.99
CA LEU A 3 21.27 47.30 -10.31
C LEU A 3 20.54 46.06 -10.86
N ARG A 4 19.33 45.79 -10.36
CA ARG A 4 18.50 44.67 -10.82
C ARG A 4 17.92 44.94 -12.21
N LEU A 5 17.59 46.20 -12.51
CA LEU A 5 17.14 46.61 -13.84
C LEU A 5 18.28 46.57 -14.86
N LEU A 6 19.47 47.06 -14.51
CA LEU A 6 20.67 46.97 -15.35
C LEU A 6 21.04 45.51 -15.64
N TYR A 7 20.99 44.64 -14.62
CA TYR A 7 21.22 43.21 -14.78
C TYR A 7 20.20 42.53 -15.70
N LEU A 8 18.92 42.89 -15.61
CA LEU A 8 17.87 42.35 -16.48
C LEU A 8 17.97 42.86 -17.92
N ILE A 9 18.34 44.13 -18.12
CA ILE A 9 18.59 44.72 -19.44
C ILE A 9 19.81 44.06 -20.09
N PHE A 10 20.88 43.86 -19.33
CA PHE A 10 22.07 43.15 -19.80
C PHE A 10 21.76 41.70 -20.21
N LEU A 11 21.00 40.96 -19.39
CA LEU A 11 20.56 39.61 -19.74
C LEU A 11 19.64 39.57 -20.98
N ARG A 12 18.79 40.59 -21.15
CA ARG A 12 17.92 40.72 -22.34
C ARG A 12 18.74 41.01 -23.59
N LEU A 13 19.73 41.90 -23.51
CA LEU A 13 20.64 42.24 -24.63
C LEU A 13 21.51 41.05 -25.02
N VAL A 14 22.08 40.32 -24.06
CA VAL A 14 22.82 39.07 -24.31
C VAL A 14 21.91 38.01 -24.92
N GLY A 15 20.67 37.89 -24.43
CA GLY A 15 19.66 37.00 -25.02
C GLY A 15 19.32 37.34 -26.47
N LEU A 16 19.27 38.63 -26.81
CA LEU A 16 18.99 39.14 -28.15
C LEU A 16 20.17 38.90 -29.10
N LEU A 17 21.39 39.12 -28.64
CA LEU A 17 22.64 38.81 -29.35
C LEU A 17 22.78 37.31 -29.63
N VAL A 18 22.49 36.46 -28.64
CA VAL A 18 22.46 35.00 -28.80
C VAL A 18 21.32 34.57 -29.75
N SER A 19 20.21 35.31 -29.79
CA SER A 19 19.11 35.05 -30.72
C SER A 19 19.44 35.46 -32.16
N LEU A 20 20.21 36.53 -32.35
CA LEU A 20 20.69 36.99 -33.65
C LEU A 20 21.75 36.04 -34.24
N GLY A 21 22.70 35.56 -33.42
CA GLY A 21 23.65 34.51 -33.80
C GLY A 21 23.00 33.13 -34.03
N ARG A 22 21.77 32.94 -33.53
CA ARG A 22 21.01 31.70 -33.64
C ARG A 22 20.50 31.41 -35.06
N SER A 23 20.37 32.37 -35.96
CA SER A 23 19.86 32.11 -37.32
C SER A 23 20.86 31.32 -38.18
N SER A 24 22.15 31.69 -38.12
CA SER A 24 23.22 30.94 -38.79
C SER A 24 23.54 29.65 -38.04
N ALA A 25 23.70 29.72 -36.72
CA ALA A 25 24.00 28.55 -35.90
C ALA A 25 22.85 27.52 -35.87
N SER A 26 21.58 27.93 -36.01
CA SER A 26 20.46 26.99 -36.09
C SER A 26 20.48 26.18 -37.39
N LYS A 27 20.92 26.78 -38.51
CA LYS A 27 21.08 26.05 -39.78
C LYS A 27 22.23 25.05 -39.69
N ASP A 28 23.34 25.44 -39.09
CA ASP A 28 24.50 24.55 -38.89
C ASP A 28 24.20 23.41 -37.90
N VAL A 29 23.46 23.71 -36.82
CA VAL A 29 22.99 22.72 -35.85
C VAL A 29 21.94 21.80 -36.46
N GLU A 30 21.08 22.31 -37.33
CA GLU A 30 20.12 21.50 -38.08
C GLU A 30 20.83 20.52 -39.02
N LEU A 31 21.83 20.99 -39.77
CA LEU A 31 22.68 20.15 -40.62
C LEU A 31 23.45 19.09 -39.83
N LEU A 32 24.02 19.46 -38.66
CA LEU A 32 24.74 18.55 -37.79
C LEU A 32 23.84 17.46 -37.21
N VAL A 33 22.61 17.81 -36.80
CA VAL A 33 21.69 16.79 -36.28
C VAL A 33 21.20 15.88 -37.40
N LEU A 34 20.86 16.42 -38.58
CA LEU A 34 20.45 15.59 -39.72
C LEU A 34 21.58 14.64 -40.15
N ARG A 35 22.83 15.11 -40.18
CA ARG A 35 24.00 14.26 -40.43
C ARG A 35 24.19 13.19 -39.37
N HIS A 36 23.96 13.53 -38.10
CA HIS A 36 24.05 12.57 -37.00
C HIS A 36 22.90 11.52 -37.07
N GLU A 37 21.67 11.93 -37.37
CA GLU A 37 20.53 11.03 -37.57
C GLU A 37 20.75 10.10 -38.77
N VAL A 38 21.24 10.61 -39.91
CA VAL A 38 21.60 9.79 -41.08
C VAL A 38 22.76 8.84 -40.77
N ALA A 39 23.76 9.28 -40.01
CA ALA A 39 24.88 8.43 -39.60
C ALA A 39 24.43 7.29 -38.66
N VAL A 40 23.49 7.56 -37.75
CA VAL A 40 22.91 6.54 -36.85
C VAL A 40 22.03 5.56 -37.64
N LEU A 41 21.24 6.05 -38.60
CA LEU A 41 20.39 5.19 -39.44
C LEU A 41 21.21 4.29 -40.38
N ARG A 42 22.35 4.77 -40.90
CA ARG A 42 23.26 3.98 -41.74
C ARG A 42 24.05 2.91 -40.98
N ARG A 43 24.12 2.97 -39.64
CA ARG A 43 24.90 2.02 -38.81
C ARG A 43 24.19 0.70 -38.50
N GLY A 44 22.89 0.54 -38.76
CA GLY A 44 22.25 -0.76 -38.55
C GLY A 44 20.77 -0.83 -38.93
N ASN A 45 20.46 -1.65 -39.95
CA ASN A 45 19.12 -2.12 -40.29
C ASN A 45 19.02 -3.57 -39.79
N PRO A 46 18.02 -3.99 -38.96
CA PRO A 46 16.64 -3.50 -38.92
C PRO A 46 16.25 -2.57 -37.75
N LYS A 47 17.10 -2.31 -36.74
CA LYS A 47 16.77 -1.37 -35.65
C LYS A 47 18.02 -0.80 -34.97
N PRO A 48 18.44 0.44 -35.26
CA PRO A 48 19.61 1.03 -34.62
C PRO A 48 19.30 1.33 -33.15
N ARG A 49 20.07 0.73 -32.24
CA ARG A 49 20.00 1.03 -30.80
C ARG A 49 20.85 2.27 -30.53
N LEU A 50 20.20 3.41 -30.29
CA LEU A 50 20.87 4.65 -29.86
C LEU A 50 21.63 4.41 -28.56
N ASP A 51 22.96 4.53 -28.61
CA ASP A 51 23.85 4.41 -27.47
C ASP A 51 23.72 5.62 -26.53
N TRP A 52 24.21 5.52 -25.30
CA TRP A 52 24.15 6.62 -24.32
C TRP A 52 24.84 7.89 -24.84
N ALA A 53 25.93 7.76 -25.60
CA ALA A 53 26.62 8.86 -26.26
C ALA A 53 25.74 9.57 -27.32
N ASP A 54 25.01 8.81 -28.13
CA ASP A 54 24.10 9.40 -29.13
C ASP A 54 22.94 10.15 -28.45
N ARG A 55 22.45 9.63 -27.31
CA ARG A 55 21.37 10.26 -26.54
C ARG A 55 21.81 11.57 -25.89
N THR A 56 23.05 11.70 -25.43
CA THR A 56 23.56 12.94 -24.84
C THR A 56 23.78 14.00 -25.92
N VAL A 57 24.31 13.62 -27.07
CA VAL A 57 24.47 14.51 -28.24
C VAL A 57 23.10 15.02 -28.71
N ILE A 58 22.12 14.15 -28.89
CA ILE A 58 20.75 14.54 -29.26
C ILE A 58 20.11 15.44 -28.18
N ALA A 59 20.27 15.11 -26.89
CA ALA A 59 19.71 15.91 -25.81
C ALA A 59 20.32 17.32 -25.72
N ALA A 60 21.63 17.47 -26.00
CA ALA A 60 22.31 18.75 -26.04
C ALA A 60 21.88 19.58 -27.26
N LEU A 61 21.80 18.97 -28.44
CA LEU A 61 21.42 19.65 -29.68
C LEU A 61 19.95 20.11 -29.65
N VAL A 62 19.05 19.35 -29.03
CA VAL A 62 17.63 19.74 -28.88
C VAL A 62 17.46 20.97 -27.96
N ARG A 63 18.36 21.21 -27.00
CA ARG A 63 18.33 22.43 -26.18
C ARG A 63 18.67 23.70 -26.98
N LEU A 64 19.49 23.57 -28.01
CA LEU A 64 19.92 24.67 -28.87
C LEU A 64 18.89 25.01 -29.97
N LEU A 65 17.98 24.08 -30.29
CA LEU A 65 17.04 24.17 -31.40
C LEU A 65 15.74 24.96 -31.06
N PRO A 66 15.22 25.79 -31.99
CA PRO A 66 13.94 26.50 -31.86
C PRO A 66 12.76 25.57 -31.61
N LYS A 67 11.75 26.03 -30.85
CA LYS A 67 10.57 25.23 -30.45
C LYS A 67 9.79 24.66 -31.64
N THR A 68 9.73 25.37 -32.76
CA THR A 68 9.01 24.99 -34.00
C THR A 68 9.64 23.78 -34.71
N LEU A 69 10.97 23.62 -34.62
CA LEU A 69 11.68 22.49 -35.23
C LEU A 69 11.70 21.25 -34.33
N ARG A 70 11.34 21.37 -33.05
CA ARG A 70 11.23 20.23 -32.11
C ARG A 70 10.05 19.32 -32.42
N THR A 71 9.04 19.84 -33.12
CA THR A 71 7.81 19.13 -33.49
C THR A 71 7.96 18.23 -34.72
N HIS A 72 8.97 18.46 -35.57
CA HIS A 72 9.17 17.76 -36.84
C HIS A 72 10.27 16.67 -36.80
N ARG A 73 10.72 16.21 -35.62
CA ARG A 73 11.86 15.29 -35.50
C ARG A 73 11.48 13.83 -35.20
N LEU A 74 12.34 12.93 -35.69
CA LEU A 74 12.26 11.46 -35.51
C LEU A 74 12.22 11.03 -34.04
N VAL A 75 12.80 11.81 -33.12
CA VAL A 75 12.77 11.54 -31.67
C VAL A 75 11.75 12.46 -31.00
N THR A 76 10.61 11.88 -30.59
CA THR A 76 9.55 12.59 -29.89
C THR A 76 10.08 13.25 -28.60
N PRO A 77 9.68 14.51 -28.30
CA PRO A 77 10.05 15.19 -27.06
C PRO A 77 9.77 14.37 -25.78
N ALA A 78 8.73 13.53 -25.80
CA ALA A 78 8.39 12.60 -24.73
C ALA A 78 9.51 11.58 -24.43
N THR A 79 10.21 11.10 -25.46
CA THR A 79 11.32 10.14 -25.34
C THR A 79 12.52 10.75 -24.65
N ILE A 80 12.84 12.01 -24.95
CA ILE A 80 13.92 12.77 -24.32
C ILE A 80 13.60 13.01 -22.84
N LEU A 81 12.37 13.40 -22.51
CA LEU A 81 11.93 13.55 -21.12
C LEU A 81 11.96 12.22 -20.35
N ARG A 82 11.71 11.09 -21.02
CA ARG A 82 11.83 9.75 -20.42
C ARG A 82 13.29 9.42 -20.11
N TRP A 83 14.24 9.74 -21.00
CA TRP A 83 15.67 9.56 -20.73
C TRP A 83 16.14 10.46 -19.59
N HIS A 84 15.71 11.73 -19.56
CA HIS A 84 16.02 12.64 -18.47
C HIS A 84 15.51 12.09 -17.13
N ARG A 85 14.25 11.65 -17.07
CA ARG A 85 13.68 11.02 -15.86
C ARG A 85 14.46 9.79 -15.41
N ARG A 86 14.92 8.94 -16.35
CA ARG A 86 15.73 7.76 -16.04
C ARG A 86 17.11 8.13 -15.50
N LEU A 87 17.75 9.17 -16.05
CA LEU A 87 19.03 9.68 -15.54
C LEU A 87 18.89 10.28 -14.15
N VAL A 88 17.84 11.06 -13.92
CA VAL A 88 17.53 11.61 -12.59
C VAL A 88 17.29 10.47 -11.61
N ALA A 89 16.46 9.48 -11.97
CA ALA A 89 16.22 8.31 -11.12
C ALA A 89 17.53 7.58 -10.80
N ALA A 90 18.39 7.31 -11.80
CA ALA A 90 19.67 6.65 -11.60
C ALA A 90 20.63 7.45 -10.71
N LYS A 91 20.71 8.78 -10.87
CA LYS A 91 21.54 9.66 -10.02
C LYS A 91 21.10 9.63 -8.56
N TRP A 92 19.79 9.50 -8.32
CA TRP A 92 19.21 9.45 -6.98
C TRP A 92 18.96 8.02 -6.47
N THR A 93 19.31 6.99 -7.26
CA THR A 93 19.27 5.59 -6.83
C THR A 93 20.59 5.29 -6.15
N TYR A 94 20.59 5.35 -4.83
CA TYR A 94 21.74 4.95 -4.03
C TYR A 94 21.78 3.42 -3.92
N PRO A 95 22.98 2.80 -3.99
CA PRO A 95 23.10 1.38 -3.72
C PRO A 95 22.61 1.10 -2.30
N HIS A 96 21.60 0.23 -2.18
CA HIS A 96 21.12 -0.22 -0.88
C HIS A 96 22.26 -0.94 -0.17
N ARG A 97 22.82 -0.29 0.87
CA ARG A 97 23.76 -0.98 1.77
C ARG A 97 23.00 -2.12 2.42
N ALA A 98 23.57 -3.33 2.33
CA ALA A 98 23.12 -4.46 3.13
C ALA A 98 23.06 -3.99 4.59
N GLY A 99 21.89 -4.13 5.21
CA GLY A 99 21.64 -3.62 6.55
C GLY A 99 22.41 -4.41 7.63
N ARG A 100 21.93 -4.32 8.86
CA ARG A 100 22.45 -5.10 10.01
C ARG A 100 22.64 -6.58 9.63
N PRO A 101 23.78 -7.21 9.97
CA PRO A 101 24.00 -8.63 9.74
C PRO A 101 22.82 -9.47 10.23
N PRO A 102 22.46 -10.54 9.50
CA PRO A 102 21.44 -11.47 9.95
C PRO A 102 21.81 -12.01 11.33
N VAL A 103 20.79 -12.28 12.14
CA VAL A 103 20.98 -12.97 13.42
C VAL A 103 21.46 -14.38 13.11
N ASP A 104 22.36 -14.90 13.95
CA ASP A 104 22.89 -16.25 13.83
C ASP A 104 21.77 -17.29 13.63
N GLU A 105 22.00 -18.23 12.72
CA GLU A 105 21.02 -19.27 12.35
C GLU A 105 20.75 -20.20 13.53
N ALA A 106 21.76 -20.44 14.38
CA ALA A 106 21.59 -21.24 15.60
C ALA A 106 20.56 -20.62 16.56
N ILE A 107 20.62 -19.30 16.77
CA ILE A 107 19.67 -18.56 17.61
C ILE A 107 18.28 -18.55 16.96
N THR A 108 18.24 -18.41 15.64
CA THR A 108 16.98 -18.44 14.87
C THR A 108 16.27 -19.78 15.03
N GLY A 109 16.98 -20.89 14.85
CA GLY A 109 16.44 -22.23 15.04
C GLY A 109 16.01 -22.52 16.48
N LEU A 110 16.75 -22.02 17.48
CA LEU A 110 16.36 -22.14 18.89
C LEU A 110 15.06 -21.39 19.20
N VAL A 111 14.91 -20.16 18.69
CA VAL A 111 13.70 -19.35 18.84
C VAL A 111 12.48 -20.05 18.22
N GLU A 112 12.64 -20.59 17.01
CA GLU A 112 11.57 -21.31 16.31
C GLU A 112 11.16 -22.60 17.04
N ARG A 113 12.14 -23.36 17.54
CA ARG A 113 11.90 -24.57 18.33
C ARG A 113 11.15 -24.25 19.62
N MET A 114 11.62 -23.26 20.39
CA MET A 114 10.95 -22.82 21.62
C MET A 114 9.51 -22.35 21.37
N ALA A 115 9.27 -21.63 20.27
CA ALA A 115 7.93 -21.13 19.92
C ALA A 115 6.98 -22.24 19.45
N THR A 116 7.52 -23.28 18.80
CA THR A 116 6.76 -24.45 18.32
C THR A 116 6.46 -25.42 19.47
N GLU A 117 7.42 -25.70 20.35
CA GLU A 117 7.22 -26.57 21.50
C GLU A 117 6.33 -25.92 22.57
N ASN A 118 6.39 -24.60 22.71
CA ASN A 118 5.64 -23.85 23.72
C ASN A 118 4.71 -22.81 23.09
N HIS A 119 3.58 -23.28 22.57
CA HIS A 119 2.60 -22.44 21.86
C HIS A 119 2.04 -21.25 22.67
N HIS A 120 2.01 -21.34 23.99
CA HIS A 120 1.51 -20.28 24.87
C HIS A 120 2.56 -19.18 25.16
N TRP A 121 3.83 -19.39 24.79
CA TRP A 121 4.90 -18.44 25.11
C TRP A 121 4.89 -17.23 24.18
N GLY A 122 4.65 -16.06 24.76
CA GLY A 122 4.83 -14.77 24.10
C GLY A 122 6.30 -14.39 23.88
N ASN A 123 6.54 -13.39 23.04
CA ASN A 123 7.90 -12.96 22.66
C ASN A 123 8.77 -12.55 23.87
N LYS A 124 8.17 -11.93 24.90
CA LYS A 124 8.87 -11.55 26.13
C LYS A 124 9.26 -12.76 26.98
N ARG A 125 8.44 -13.82 26.98
CA ARG A 125 8.75 -15.06 27.72
C ARG A 125 9.92 -15.79 27.07
N ILE A 126 9.89 -15.94 25.75
CA ILE A 126 10.99 -16.53 24.97
C ILE A 126 12.28 -15.71 25.17
N GLN A 127 12.18 -14.37 25.19
CA GLN A 127 13.32 -13.51 25.50
C GLN A 127 13.94 -13.82 26.87
N GLY A 128 13.10 -14.00 27.90
CA GLY A 128 13.56 -14.34 29.25
C GLY A 128 14.29 -15.68 29.30
N GLU A 129 13.78 -16.70 28.60
CA GLU A 129 14.45 -18.01 28.53
C GLU A 129 15.76 -17.96 27.74
N LEU A 130 15.81 -17.22 26.64
CA LEU A 130 17.06 -17.00 25.89
C LEU A 130 18.10 -16.25 26.73
N LEU A 131 17.67 -15.32 27.57
CA LEU A 131 18.57 -14.60 28.47
C LEU A 131 19.21 -15.54 29.51
N LYS A 132 18.44 -16.52 30.02
CA LYS A 132 18.98 -17.55 30.92
C LYS A 132 20.00 -18.46 30.24
N LEU A 133 19.83 -18.71 28.93
CA LEU A 133 20.77 -19.48 28.11
C LEU A 133 22.00 -18.64 27.66
N GLY A 134 22.11 -17.38 28.09
CA GLY A 134 23.23 -16.50 27.76
C GLY A 134 23.08 -15.73 26.44
N HIS A 135 21.96 -15.88 25.73
CA HIS A 135 21.71 -15.20 24.46
C HIS A 135 20.95 -13.88 24.65
N ARG A 136 21.62 -12.74 24.40
CA ARG A 136 21.00 -11.41 24.46
C ARG A 136 20.30 -11.05 23.15
N VAL A 137 19.00 -11.38 23.06
CA VAL A 137 18.15 -11.05 21.91
C VAL A 137 16.99 -10.15 22.33
N GLY A 138 16.68 -9.11 21.55
CA GLY A 138 15.52 -8.24 21.82
C GLY A 138 14.20 -8.88 21.39
N ALA A 139 13.11 -8.61 22.11
CA ALA A 139 11.76 -9.10 21.76
C ALA A 139 11.32 -8.75 20.33
N SER A 140 11.75 -7.60 19.79
CA SER A 140 11.49 -7.18 18.41
C SER A 140 12.22 -8.07 17.38
N THR A 141 13.41 -8.56 17.74
CA THR A 141 14.19 -9.48 16.91
C THR A 141 13.55 -10.87 16.89
N ILE A 142 13.11 -11.35 18.05
CA ILE A 142 12.31 -12.60 18.17
C ILE A 142 11.04 -12.51 17.33
N ARG A 143 10.28 -11.40 17.43
CA ARG A 143 9.09 -11.17 16.59
C ARG A 143 9.42 -11.19 15.10
N ARG A 144 10.54 -10.59 14.67
CA ARG A 144 10.96 -10.57 13.27
C ARG A 144 11.34 -11.98 12.78
N ILE A 145 12.03 -12.75 13.60
CA ILE A 145 12.38 -14.16 13.33
C ILE A 145 11.10 -14.98 13.15
N LEU A 146 10.19 -14.96 14.13
CA LEU A 146 8.95 -15.71 14.07
C LEU A 146 8.06 -15.30 12.89
N LYS A 147 8.03 -14.01 12.53
CA LYS A 147 7.32 -13.52 11.34
C LYS A 147 7.93 -14.07 10.05
N ARG A 148 9.26 -14.17 9.96
CA ARG A 148 9.96 -14.77 8.81
C ARG A 148 9.67 -16.28 8.71
N ALA A 149 9.60 -16.95 9.86
CA ALA A 149 9.24 -18.36 10.00
C ALA A 149 7.74 -18.65 9.84
N ARG A 150 6.91 -17.62 9.61
CA ARG A 150 5.44 -17.71 9.53
C ARG A 150 4.76 -18.31 10.78
N VAL A 151 5.36 -18.18 11.95
CA VAL A 151 4.77 -18.63 13.22
C VAL A 151 3.81 -17.54 13.73
N PRO A 152 2.53 -17.87 14.01
CA PRO A 152 1.56 -16.90 14.52
C PRO A 152 1.97 -16.34 15.90
N PRO A 153 1.52 -15.13 16.26
CA PRO A 153 1.75 -14.58 17.60
C PRO A 153 1.01 -15.43 18.66
N ALA A 154 1.62 -15.60 19.83
CA ALA A 154 0.88 -16.14 20.99
C ALA A 154 -0.10 -15.06 21.49
N PRO A 155 -1.32 -15.41 21.95
CA PRO A 155 -1.82 -16.76 22.26
C PRO A 155 -2.46 -17.51 21.09
N ASP A 156 -2.59 -16.89 19.91
CA ASP A 156 -3.31 -17.43 18.74
C ASP A 156 -2.61 -18.59 18.02
N ARG A 157 -1.52 -19.12 18.58
CA ARG A 157 -0.80 -20.28 18.01
C ARG A 157 -1.62 -21.57 18.02
N ARG A 158 -2.69 -21.62 18.80
CA ARG A 158 -3.61 -22.76 18.90
C ARG A 158 -5.08 -22.33 19.06
N THR A 159 -5.49 -21.19 18.50
CA THR A 159 -6.92 -20.81 18.48
C THR A 159 -7.67 -21.64 17.44
N ASP A 160 -7.78 -22.94 17.69
CA ASP A 160 -8.80 -23.81 17.08
C ASP A 160 -10.05 -23.90 17.96
N THR A 161 -10.24 -22.95 18.88
CA THR A 161 -11.59 -22.61 19.34
C THR A 161 -12.17 -21.68 18.29
N SER A 162 -12.48 -22.23 17.11
CA SER A 162 -13.23 -21.49 16.11
C SER A 162 -14.46 -20.89 16.79
N TRP A 163 -14.77 -19.63 16.52
CA TRP A 163 -16.00 -19.00 17.00
C TRP A 163 -17.23 -19.90 16.80
N ARG A 164 -17.21 -20.73 15.74
CA ARG A 164 -18.17 -21.79 15.47
C ARG A 164 -18.24 -22.88 16.56
N ARG A 165 -17.11 -23.35 17.11
CA ARG A 165 -17.08 -24.32 18.20
C ARG A 165 -17.62 -23.72 19.49
N PHE A 166 -17.24 -22.49 19.82
CA PHE A 166 -17.80 -21.76 20.97
C PHE A 166 -19.31 -21.59 20.83
N LEU A 167 -19.78 -21.10 19.67
CA LEU A 167 -21.20 -20.96 19.40
C LEU A 167 -21.94 -22.30 19.45
N ARG A 168 -21.36 -23.40 18.94
CA ARG A 168 -22.00 -24.73 19.05
C ARG A 168 -22.10 -25.22 20.49
N THR A 169 -21.08 -24.99 21.30
CA THR A 169 -21.09 -25.41 22.71
C THR A 169 -22.06 -24.58 23.56
N GLN A 170 -22.23 -23.29 23.24
CA GLN A 170 -23.10 -22.38 23.98
C GLN A 170 -24.49 -22.18 23.34
N ALA A 171 -24.74 -22.70 22.13
CA ALA A 171 -26.02 -22.53 21.45
C ALA A 171 -27.19 -23.13 22.22
N ALA A 172 -26.97 -24.23 22.95
CA ALA A 172 -28.01 -24.88 23.74
C ALA A 172 -28.49 -24.02 24.93
N THR A 173 -27.67 -23.07 25.41
CA THR A 173 -27.97 -22.18 26.53
C THR A 173 -28.24 -20.73 26.10
N MET A 174 -28.21 -20.45 24.80
CA MET A 174 -28.36 -19.10 24.25
C MET A 174 -29.78 -18.87 23.72
N LEU A 175 -30.41 -17.81 24.21
CA LEU A 175 -31.72 -17.33 23.76
C LEU A 175 -31.52 -16.07 22.92
N ALA A 176 -32.12 -16.02 21.75
CA ALA A 176 -32.18 -14.83 20.91
C ALA A 176 -33.58 -14.22 21.01
N CYS A 177 -33.68 -12.98 21.45
CA CYS A 177 -34.95 -12.27 21.62
C CYS A 177 -35.07 -11.19 20.55
N ASP A 178 -36.20 -11.11 19.87
CA ASP A 178 -36.44 -10.08 18.85
C ASP A 178 -37.93 -9.75 18.72
N PHE A 179 -38.26 -8.69 17.99
CA PHE A 179 -39.61 -8.25 17.70
C PHE A 179 -39.87 -8.28 16.19
N PHE A 180 -40.99 -8.85 15.76
CA PHE A 180 -41.50 -8.63 14.40
C PHE A 180 -42.88 -8.00 14.46
N HIS A 181 -43.30 -7.35 13.38
CA HIS A 181 -44.61 -6.74 13.29
C HIS A 181 -45.47 -7.44 12.24
N VAL A 182 -46.76 -7.56 12.53
CA VAL A 182 -47.78 -8.05 11.60
C VAL A 182 -48.76 -6.91 11.37
N ASP A 183 -48.93 -6.54 10.11
CA ASP A 183 -49.91 -5.54 9.70
C ASP A 183 -51.24 -6.24 9.40
N CYS A 184 -52.29 -5.87 10.13
CA CYS A 184 -53.60 -6.47 9.96
C CYS A 184 -54.33 -5.84 8.76
N ALA A 185 -54.50 -6.59 7.67
CA ALA A 185 -55.02 -6.07 6.41
C ALA A 185 -56.43 -5.44 6.50
N PHE A 186 -57.28 -5.93 7.41
CA PHE A 186 -58.67 -5.44 7.57
C PHE A 186 -58.80 -4.23 8.50
N THR A 187 -57.87 -4.04 9.44
CA THR A 187 -57.95 -2.95 10.43
C THR A 187 -56.82 -1.93 10.31
N LEU A 188 -55.88 -2.14 9.37
CA LEU A 188 -54.67 -1.33 9.15
C LEU A 188 -53.84 -1.08 10.43
N LYS A 189 -54.01 -1.93 11.45
CA LYS A 189 -53.29 -1.82 12.71
C LYS A 189 -52.04 -2.71 12.68
N ARG A 190 -50.92 -2.13 13.10
CA ARG A 190 -49.64 -2.82 13.29
C ARG A 190 -49.59 -3.46 14.68
N ILE A 191 -49.36 -4.77 14.72
CA ILE A 191 -49.18 -5.53 15.96
C ILE A 191 -47.72 -5.98 16.03
N TYR A 192 -47.01 -5.59 17.09
CA TYR A 192 -45.67 -6.04 17.40
C TYR A 192 -45.74 -7.31 18.25
N VAL A 193 -45.02 -8.35 17.83
CA VAL A 193 -44.95 -9.65 18.49
C VAL A 193 -43.54 -9.83 19.02
N PHE A 194 -43.43 -10.03 20.33
CA PHE A 194 -42.17 -10.38 20.99
C PHE A 194 -41.99 -11.89 20.97
N PHE A 195 -40.85 -12.36 20.50
CA PHE A 195 -40.52 -13.77 20.49
C PHE A 195 -39.10 -14.03 21.00
N VAL A 196 -38.91 -15.24 21.52
CA VAL A 196 -37.62 -15.75 21.97
C VAL A 196 -37.34 -17.04 21.24
N LEU A 197 -36.19 -17.10 20.56
CA LEU A 197 -35.70 -18.26 19.84
C LEU A 197 -34.60 -18.92 20.65
N GLU A 198 -34.78 -20.20 20.98
CA GLU A 198 -33.68 -21.04 21.46
C GLU A 198 -32.70 -21.30 20.31
N VAL A 199 -31.45 -20.85 20.43
CA VAL A 199 -30.48 -20.90 19.33
C VAL A 199 -30.09 -22.34 18.99
N GLY A 200 -30.03 -23.22 19.99
CA GLY A 200 -29.66 -24.63 19.83
C GLY A 200 -30.75 -25.50 19.22
N SER A 201 -31.99 -25.36 19.68
CA SER A 201 -33.13 -26.19 19.28
C SER A 201 -33.93 -25.56 18.12
N ARG A 202 -33.75 -24.26 17.87
CA ARG A 202 -34.50 -23.43 16.91
C ARG A 202 -36.00 -23.36 17.21
N TYR A 203 -36.42 -23.68 18.43
CA TYR A 203 -37.80 -23.49 18.88
C TYR A 203 -38.07 -22.02 19.20
N VAL A 204 -39.22 -21.52 18.71
CA VAL A 204 -39.67 -20.15 18.90
C VAL A 204 -40.77 -20.12 19.96
N HIS A 205 -40.56 -19.34 21.01
CA HIS A 205 -41.54 -19.04 22.05
C HIS A 205 -42.10 -17.64 21.82
N VAL A 206 -43.42 -17.52 21.62
CA VAL A 206 -44.10 -16.23 21.48
C VAL A 206 -44.55 -15.78 22.86
N LEU A 207 -43.97 -14.68 23.36
CA LEU A 207 -44.17 -14.24 24.75
C LEU A 207 -45.20 -13.11 24.89
N GLY A 208 -45.60 -12.47 23.80
CA GLY A 208 -46.69 -11.48 23.83
C GLY A 208 -46.86 -10.70 22.53
N MET A 209 -48.04 -10.12 22.36
CA MET A 209 -48.40 -9.23 21.26
C MET A 209 -48.87 -7.87 21.80
N THR A 210 -48.37 -6.79 21.22
CA THR A 210 -48.75 -5.41 21.59
C THR A 210 -48.95 -4.55 20.36
N THR A 211 -49.89 -3.62 20.39
CA THR A 211 -50.09 -2.60 19.35
C THR A 211 -49.29 -1.32 19.62
N ASN A 212 -48.61 -1.24 20.78
CA ASN A 212 -47.80 -0.09 21.16
C ASN A 212 -46.50 -0.57 21.85
N PRO A 213 -45.35 -0.57 21.17
CA PRO A 213 -44.09 -1.07 21.74
C PRO A 213 -43.44 -0.10 22.74
N ASP A 214 -43.78 1.20 22.68
CA ASP A 214 -43.11 2.27 23.44
C ASP A 214 -44.00 2.90 24.53
N GLY A 215 -45.20 2.35 24.75
CA GLY A 215 -46.17 2.88 25.70
C GLY A 215 -45.72 2.73 27.15
N GLY A 216 -45.41 3.84 27.81
CA GLY A 216 -45.09 3.91 29.24
C GLY A 216 -46.26 3.41 30.11
N GLY A 217 -46.24 2.12 30.45
CA GLY A 217 -47.22 1.52 31.35
C GLY A 217 -47.17 0.00 31.33
N GLY A 218 -46.37 -0.58 32.23
CA GLY A 218 -46.43 -2.00 32.57
C GLY A 218 -45.69 -2.90 31.58
N GLY A 219 -44.39 -3.09 31.82
CA GLY A 219 -43.57 -3.99 31.01
C GLY A 219 -44.18 -5.39 30.88
N LEU A 220 -43.92 -6.03 29.74
CA LEU A 220 -43.53 -7.44 29.76
C LEU A 220 -42.24 -7.51 30.59
N ARG A 221 -42.41 -7.39 31.91
CA ARG A 221 -41.39 -7.67 32.89
C ARG A 221 -41.09 -9.13 32.66
N SER A 222 -39.93 -9.39 32.08
CA SER A 222 -39.32 -10.71 32.04
C SER A 222 -39.46 -11.30 33.44
N ARG A 223 -40.50 -12.11 33.65
CA ARG A 223 -40.47 -13.07 34.74
C ARG A 223 -39.40 -14.04 34.29
N SER A 224 -38.20 -13.81 34.82
CA SER A 224 -37.08 -14.71 34.80
C SER A 224 -37.59 -16.08 35.21
N ALA A 225 -37.96 -16.89 34.22
CA ALA A 225 -37.93 -18.33 34.35
C ALA A 225 -36.46 -18.70 34.27
N THR A 226 -35.80 -18.68 35.44
CA THR A 226 -34.65 -19.52 35.69
C THR A 226 -35.07 -20.97 35.45
N TRP A 227 -34.56 -21.56 34.38
CA TRP A 227 -34.20 -22.98 34.25
C TRP A 227 -33.00 -23.07 33.32
#